data_AF-A0A376DQP3-F1
#
_entry.id   AF-A0A376DQP3-F1
#
_cell.length_a   1.000
_cell.length_b   1.000
_cell.length_c   1.000
_cell.angle_alpha   90.00
_cell.angle_beta   90.00
_cell.angle_gamma   90.00
#
_symmetry.space_group_name_H-M   'P 1'
#
loop_
_entity.id
_entity.type
_entity.pdbx_description
1 polymer ?
#
loop_
_entity_poly.entity_id
_entity_poly.type
_entity_poly.pdbx_seq_one_letter_code
_entity_poly.pdbx_strand_id
1 'polypeptide(L)'
;MRDSIFSKKDSVRIALWPEEISGAWNGKVICTESNCSDYVVGDQRTDTWEFDSDSIHLSTKIINNNNLVRLYSGKFENNEIKLNFRTDSTSQKKVEMNVLLNDISDNKIKGTRTIISDNGCTARFSVELVRSTK
;
A
#
# COMPACT_ATOMS: atom_id res chain seq x y z
N MET A 1 7.12 -54.20 2.80
CA MET A 1 6.40 -53.48 1.71
C MET A 1 6.74 -52.00 1.87
N ARG A 2 7.77 -51.54 1.15
CA ARG A 2 8.05 -50.11 0.95
C ARG A 2 7.18 -49.68 -0.22
N ASP A 3 6.46 -48.58 -0.09
CA ASP A 3 6.35 -47.52 -1.10
C ASP A 3 5.45 -46.41 -0.52
N SER A 4 6.03 -45.29 -0.10
CA SER A 4 6.45 -44.15 -0.93
C SER A 4 5.39 -43.04 -0.84
N ILE A 5 5.46 -42.28 0.27
CA ILE A 5 4.76 -41.01 0.43
C ILE A 5 5.48 -40.01 -0.47
N PHE A 6 4.99 -39.83 -1.70
CA PHE A 6 5.35 -38.68 -2.52
C PHE A 6 4.78 -37.42 -1.84
N SER A 7 5.53 -36.89 -0.88
CA SER A 7 5.27 -35.55 -0.35
C SER A 7 5.45 -34.58 -1.50
N LYS A 8 4.36 -33.93 -1.93
CA LYS A 8 4.44 -32.80 -2.86
C LYS A 8 5.45 -31.82 -2.27
N LYS A 9 6.48 -31.49 -3.03
CA LYS A 9 7.38 -30.39 -2.64
C LYS A 9 6.52 -29.14 -2.56
N ASP A 10 6.22 -28.71 -1.34
CA ASP A 10 5.65 -27.39 -1.08
C ASP A 10 6.67 -26.37 -1.59
N SER A 11 6.43 -25.85 -2.80
CA SER A 11 7.18 -24.74 -3.32
C SER A 11 6.58 -23.48 -2.71
N VAL A 12 7.24 -22.95 -1.68
CA VAL A 12 6.91 -21.62 -1.14
C VAL A 12 7.17 -20.61 -2.26
N ARG A 13 6.11 -19.99 -2.78
CA ARG A 13 6.23 -18.89 -3.72
C ARG A 13 6.65 -17.65 -2.93
N ILE A 14 7.86 -17.18 -3.16
CA ILE A 14 8.37 -15.95 -2.55
C ILE A 14 7.75 -14.76 -3.28
N ALA A 15 7.09 -13.87 -2.55
CA ALA A 15 6.52 -12.64 -3.10
C ALA A 15 7.45 -11.47 -2.76
N LEU A 16 8.20 -10.98 -3.74
CA LEU A 16 9.09 -9.83 -3.60
C LEU A 16 8.65 -8.70 -4.52
N TRP A 17 8.82 -7.45 -4.07
CA TRP A 17 8.69 -6.31 -4.98
C TRP A 17 9.81 -6.37 -6.03
N PRO A 18 9.54 -5.97 -7.28
CA PRO A 18 10.61 -5.70 -8.25
C PRO A 18 11.62 -4.71 -7.67
N GLU A 19 12.89 -4.85 -8.05
CA GLU A 19 13.99 -4.02 -7.53
C GLU A 19 13.74 -2.53 -7.76
N GLU A 20 13.10 -2.21 -8.90
CA GLU A 20 12.73 -0.86 -9.31
C GLU A 20 11.69 -0.23 -8.37
N ILE A 21 10.85 -1.04 -7.72
CA ILE A 21 9.78 -0.58 -6.81
C ILE A 21 10.24 -0.63 -5.36
N SER A 22 11.02 -1.66 -5.00
CA SER A 22 11.44 -1.91 -3.62
C SER A 22 12.18 -0.73 -2.97
N GLY A 23 12.01 -0.58 -1.65
CA GLY A 23 12.68 0.45 -0.87
C GLY A 23 11.86 1.72 -0.65
N ALA A 24 12.54 2.80 -0.30
CA ALA A 24 11.92 4.03 0.18
C ALA A 24 11.62 5.05 -0.92
N TRP A 25 10.45 5.67 -0.82
CA TRP A 25 9.94 6.70 -1.69
C TRP A 25 9.42 7.90 -0.89
N ASN A 26 9.63 9.10 -1.39
CA ASN A 26 8.98 10.31 -0.89
C ASN A 26 7.56 10.38 -1.45
N GLY A 27 6.55 10.16 -0.61
CA GLY A 27 5.16 10.21 -1.01
C GLY A 27 4.53 11.57 -0.76
N LYS A 28 3.81 12.08 -1.75
CA LYS A 28 2.91 13.22 -1.66
C LYS A 28 1.49 12.75 -1.96
N VAL A 29 0.58 13.01 -1.04
CA VAL A 29 -0.84 12.65 -1.15
C VAL A 29 -1.66 13.93 -1.05
N ILE A 30 -2.59 14.14 -1.99
CA ILE A 30 -3.46 15.33 -2.02
C ILE A 30 -4.92 14.89 -2.08
N CYS A 31 -5.76 15.39 -1.17
CA CYS A 31 -7.20 15.13 -1.21
C CYS A 31 -7.84 15.85 -2.41
N THR A 32 -8.45 15.10 -3.32
CA THR A 32 -9.08 15.62 -4.53
C THR A 32 -10.59 15.64 -4.44
N GLU A 33 -11.18 14.72 -3.69
CA GLU A 33 -12.62 14.59 -3.48
C GLU A 33 -12.87 14.12 -2.05
N SER A 34 -13.88 14.67 -1.36
CA SER A 34 -14.25 14.22 -0.02
C SER A 34 -15.67 14.64 0.32
N ASN A 35 -16.43 13.73 0.94
CA ASN A 35 -17.65 14.05 1.68
C ASN A 35 -17.47 13.87 3.21
N CYS A 36 -16.22 13.72 3.66
CA CYS A 36 -15.84 13.43 5.03
C CYS A 36 -15.56 14.71 5.81
N SER A 37 -15.95 14.78 7.08
CA SER A 37 -15.57 15.89 7.98
C SER A 37 -14.06 15.99 8.20
N ASP A 38 -13.38 14.84 8.17
CA ASP A 38 -11.97 14.70 8.59
C ASP A 38 -10.98 14.89 7.42
N TYR A 39 -11.47 15.09 6.20
CA TYR A 39 -10.65 15.25 4.99
C TYR A 39 -11.15 16.41 4.16
N VAL A 40 -10.34 17.46 4.03
CA VAL A 40 -10.68 18.66 3.26
C VAL A 40 -10.03 18.58 1.89
N VAL A 41 -10.79 18.89 0.84
CA VAL A 41 -10.25 18.96 -0.53
C VAL A 41 -9.10 19.98 -0.58
N GLY A 42 -7.97 19.55 -1.13
CA GLY A 42 -6.72 20.32 -1.14
C GLY A 42 -5.75 19.96 -0.01
N ASP A 43 -6.16 19.22 1.01
CA ASP A 43 -5.27 18.73 2.07
C ASP A 43 -4.11 17.94 1.48
N GLN A 44 -2.90 18.26 1.93
CA GLN A 44 -1.68 17.60 1.47
C GLN A 44 -0.98 16.93 2.62
N ARG A 45 -0.43 15.74 2.37
CA ARG A 45 0.44 15.02 3.30
C ARG A 45 1.67 14.54 2.57
N THR A 46 2.80 14.65 3.25
CA THR A 46 4.08 14.11 2.78
C THR A 46 4.59 13.09 3.78
N ASP A 47 4.79 11.86 3.32
CA ASP A 47 5.19 10.72 4.13
C ASP A 47 6.23 9.90 3.36
N THR A 48 7.07 9.14 4.08
CA THR A 48 7.92 8.12 3.45
C THR A 48 7.12 6.86 3.22
N TRP A 49 7.14 6.35 2.00
CA TRP A 49 6.54 5.08 1.61
C TRP A 49 7.66 4.06 1.41
N GLU A 50 7.71 3.02 2.23
CA GLU A 50 8.71 1.95 2.12
C GLU A 50 8.04 0.68 1.59
N PHE A 51 8.37 0.29 0.35
CA PHE A 51 7.94 -0.97 -0.25
C PHE A 51 8.87 -2.07 0.25
N ASP A 52 8.33 -2.93 1.09
CA ASP A 52 9.05 -4.00 1.77
C ASP A 52 8.30 -5.32 1.56
N SER A 53 9.01 -6.44 1.66
CA SER A 53 8.44 -7.76 1.49
C SER A 53 9.03 -8.70 2.51
N ASP A 54 8.16 -9.44 3.20
CA ASP A 54 8.61 -10.67 3.87
C ASP A 54 8.63 -11.81 2.84
N SER A 55 9.09 -12.99 3.24
CA SER A 55 9.24 -14.15 2.34
C SER A 55 7.94 -14.59 1.65
N ILE A 56 6.77 -14.10 2.07
CA ILE A 56 5.45 -14.56 1.63
C ILE A 56 4.45 -13.41 1.35
N HIS A 57 4.70 -12.19 1.81
CA HIS A 57 3.80 -11.04 1.70
C HIS A 57 4.54 -9.79 1.23
N LEU A 58 3.94 -9.15 0.22
CA LEU A 58 4.25 -7.78 -0.15
C LEU A 58 3.58 -6.82 0.83
N SER A 59 4.32 -5.83 1.28
CA SER A 59 3.81 -4.79 2.17
C SER A 59 4.33 -3.41 1.80
N THR A 60 3.64 -2.38 2.28
CA THR A 60 4.12 -1.00 2.15
C THR A 60 3.90 -0.26 3.47
N LYS A 61 4.98 0.25 4.05
CA LYS A 61 4.96 1.04 5.28
C LYS A 61 4.85 2.51 4.96
N ILE A 62 3.99 3.22 5.68
CA ILE A 62 3.91 4.68 5.66
C ILE A 62 4.56 5.18 6.94
N ILE A 63 5.64 5.95 6.79
CA ILE A 63 6.46 6.45 7.88
C ILE A 63 6.40 7.98 7.87
N ASN A 64 6.08 8.57 9.02
CA ASN A 64 6.06 10.01 9.22
C ASN A 64 6.88 10.35 10.47
N ASN A 65 7.87 11.25 10.34
CA ASN A 65 8.75 11.63 11.45
C ASN A 65 9.33 10.42 12.20
N ASN A 66 9.85 9.43 11.45
CA ASN A 66 10.38 8.15 11.94
C ASN A 66 9.38 7.23 12.67
N ASN A 67 8.09 7.56 12.68
CA ASN A 67 7.05 6.71 13.24
C ASN A 67 6.32 5.95 12.15
N LEU A 68 6.09 4.65 12.36
CA LEU A 68 5.23 3.85 11.50
C LEU A 68 3.76 4.29 11.71
N VAL A 69 3.16 4.89 10.69
CA VAL A 69 1.78 5.41 10.74
C VAL A 69 0.79 4.41 10.13
N ARG A 70 1.23 3.61 9.16
CA ARG A 70 0.38 2.61 8.50
C ARG A 70 1.20 1.50 7.88
N LEU A 71 0.63 0.31 7.86
CA LEU A 71 1.11 -0.83 7.09
C LEU A 71 0.02 -1.27 6.13
N TYR A 72 0.32 -1.27 4.83
CA TYR A 72 -0.56 -1.80 3.81
C TYR A 72 -0.14 -3.22 3.43
N SER A 73 -1.12 -4.08 3.16
CA SER A 73 -0.92 -5.32 2.43
C SER A 73 -0.88 -5.02 0.93
N GLY A 74 0.13 -5.53 0.23
CA GLY A 74 0.38 -5.25 -1.18
C GLY A 74 0.10 -6.44 -2.10
N LYS A 75 -0.21 -6.11 -3.36
CA LYS A 75 -0.17 -7.03 -4.51
C LYS A 75 0.44 -6.30 -5.70
N PHE A 76 1.22 -7.02 -6.49
CA PHE A 76 1.77 -6.53 -7.75
C PHE A 76 1.37 -7.47 -8.88
N GLU A 77 0.57 -6.96 -9.81
CA GLU A 77 0.09 -7.71 -10.98
C GLU A 77 -0.17 -6.75 -12.13
N ASN A 78 0.09 -7.16 -13.37
CA ASN A 78 -0.18 -6.35 -14.58
C ASN A 78 0.42 -4.93 -14.55
N ASN A 79 1.61 -4.76 -13.95
CA ASN A 79 2.25 -3.46 -13.73
C ASN A 79 1.40 -2.47 -12.90
N GLU A 80 0.56 -3.00 -12.01
CA GLU A 80 -0.21 -2.23 -11.03
C GLU A 80 0.17 -2.67 -9.62
N ILE A 81 0.35 -1.69 -8.74
CA ILE A 81 0.48 -1.92 -7.30
C ILE A 81 -0.89 -1.67 -6.66
N LYS A 82 -1.41 -2.70 -6.00
CA LYS A 82 -2.66 -2.64 -5.24
C LYS A 82 -2.35 -2.78 -3.76
N LEU A 83 -2.64 -1.74 -2.99
CA LEU A 83 -2.44 -1.73 -1.54
C LEU A 83 -3.78 -1.67 -0.82
N ASN A 84 -3.93 -2.46 0.24
CA ASN A 84 -5.14 -2.46 1.07
C ASN A 84 -4.77 -2.35 2.56
N PHE A 85 -5.55 -1.56 3.27
CA PHE A 85 -5.57 -1.51 4.73
C PHE A 85 -7.01 -1.49 5.19
N ARG A 86 -7.30 -2.27 6.22
CA ARG A 86 -8.61 -2.27 6.88
C ARG A 86 -8.41 -2.32 8.38
N THR A 87 -9.14 -1.49 9.11
CA THR A 87 -9.22 -1.57 10.57
C THR A 87 -9.77 -2.92 11.00
N ASP A 88 -9.28 -3.45 12.12
CA ASP A 88 -9.77 -4.69 12.69
C ASP A 88 -11.25 -4.63 13.14
N SER A 89 -11.78 -5.77 13.56
CA SER A 89 -13.17 -5.90 14.03
C SER A 89 -13.45 -5.24 15.39
N THR A 90 -12.43 -4.87 16.16
CA THR A 90 -12.58 -4.24 17.49
C THR A 90 -12.47 -2.72 17.45
N SER A 91 -11.96 -2.14 16.36
CA SER A 91 -11.85 -0.69 16.15
C SER A 91 -13.20 0.02 16.23
N GLN A 92 -13.27 1.15 16.93
CA GLN A 92 -14.51 1.94 17.09
C GLN A 92 -15.00 2.56 15.77
N LYS A 93 -14.08 2.92 14.86
CA LYS A 93 -14.37 3.43 13.52
C LYS A 93 -13.84 2.44 12.50
N LYS A 94 -14.70 1.92 11.61
CA LYS A 94 -14.25 1.04 10.54
C LYS A 94 -13.83 1.85 9.34
N VAL A 95 -12.59 1.67 8.91
CA VAL A 95 -12.04 2.32 7.73
C VAL A 95 -11.39 1.28 6.84
N GLU A 96 -11.69 1.37 5.56
CA GLU A 96 -11.00 0.69 4.48
C GLU A 96 -10.25 1.71 3.63
N MET A 97 -9.01 1.39 3.29
CA MET A 97 -8.16 2.22 2.46
C MET A 97 -7.61 1.37 1.33
N ASN A 98 -7.84 1.82 0.11
CA ASN A 98 -7.38 1.17 -1.11
C ASN A 98 -6.45 2.14 -1.85
N VAL A 99 -5.27 1.68 -2.25
CA VAL A 99 -4.36 2.43 -3.12
C VAL A 99 -4.17 1.64 -4.40
N LEU A 100 -4.32 2.32 -5.53
CA LEU A 100 -3.99 1.81 -6.86
C LEU A 100 -2.91 2.71 -7.44
N LEU A 101 -1.72 2.16 -7.66
CA LEU A 101 -0.62 2.83 -8.36
C LEU A 101 -0.41 2.12 -9.70
N ASN A 102 -0.64 2.84 -10.79
CA ASN A 102 -0.72 2.29 -12.14
C ASN A 102 0.04 3.11 -13.19
N ASP A 103 0.69 4.20 -12.77
CA ASP A 103 1.64 4.96 -13.57
C ASP A 103 3.02 4.81 -12.91
N ILE A 104 3.77 3.79 -13.33
CA ILE A 104 5.03 3.36 -12.73
C ILE A 104 6.17 3.64 -13.70
N SER A 105 7.17 4.38 -13.22
CA SER A 105 8.44 4.64 -13.89
C SER A 105 9.59 4.57 -12.88
N ASP A 106 10.83 4.47 -13.36
CA ASP A 106 12.02 4.24 -12.54
C ASP A 106 12.18 5.19 -11.34
N ASN A 107 11.76 6.46 -11.50
CA ASN A 107 11.94 7.49 -10.47
C ASN A 107 10.63 8.08 -9.95
N LYS A 108 9.49 7.66 -10.52
CA LYS A 108 8.18 8.23 -10.20
C LYS A 108 7.08 7.21 -10.31
N ILE A 109 6.25 7.11 -9.26
CA ILE A 109 5.05 6.29 -9.25
C ILE A 109 3.85 7.19 -8.94
N LYS A 110 2.76 7.04 -9.67
CA LYS A 110 1.50 7.76 -9.39
C LYS A 110 0.31 6.83 -9.34
N GLY A 111 -0.74 7.34 -8.72
CA GLY A 111 -2.02 6.67 -8.69
C GLY A 111 -3.02 7.38 -7.80
N THR A 112 -3.92 6.60 -7.21
CA THR A 112 -4.98 7.11 -6.34
C THR A 112 -5.09 6.31 -5.07
N ARG A 113 -5.50 7.00 -3.99
CA ARG A 113 -5.92 6.38 -2.74
C ARG A 113 -7.36 6.72 -2.48
N THR A 114 -8.15 5.73 -2.08
CA THR A 114 -9.54 5.88 -1.69
C THR A 114 -9.69 5.43 -0.24
N ILE A 115 -10.38 6.23 0.56
CA ILE A 115 -10.73 5.92 1.94
C ILE A 115 -12.25 5.81 2.01
N ILE A 116 -12.74 4.73 2.60
CA ILE A 116 -14.16 4.47 2.84
C ILE A 116 -14.33 4.18 4.33
N SER A 117 -15.25 4.89 4.98
CA SER A 117 -15.63 4.64 6.38
C SER A 117 -17.04 4.04 6.45
N ASP A 118 -17.30 3.29 7.51
CA ASP A 118 -18.62 2.74 7.86
C ASP A 118 -19.80 3.72 7.83
N ASN A 119 -19.58 4.99 8.16
CA ASN A 119 -20.59 6.04 8.11
C ASN A 119 -20.89 6.58 6.70
N GLY A 120 -20.41 5.91 5.64
CA GLY A 120 -20.59 6.32 4.24
C GLY A 120 -19.66 7.44 3.77
N CYS A 121 -18.73 7.89 4.62
CA CYS A 121 -17.68 8.83 4.20
C CYS A 121 -16.75 8.15 3.18
N THR A 122 -16.52 8.85 2.08
CA THR A 122 -15.59 8.51 1.01
C THR A 122 -14.70 9.72 0.71
N ALA A 123 -13.39 9.50 0.72
CA ALA A 123 -12.41 10.50 0.30
C ALA A 123 -11.43 9.89 -0.70
N ARG A 124 -11.13 10.65 -1.77
CA ARG A 124 -10.21 10.27 -2.83
C ARG A 124 -9.00 11.20 -2.82
N PHE A 125 -7.85 10.61 -3.08
CA PHE A 125 -6.58 11.31 -3.07
C PHE A 125 -5.78 10.96 -4.32
N SER A 126 -5.09 11.94 -4.89
CA SER A 126 -3.98 11.68 -5.80
C SER A 126 -2.75 11.28 -4.99
N VAL A 127 -2.03 10.26 -5.46
CA VAL A 127 -0.76 9.81 -4.87
C VAL A 127 0.34 10.03 -5.89
N GLU A 128 1.43 10.64 -5.46
CA GLU A 128 2.67 10.76 -6.21
C GLU A 128 3.83 10.34 -5.31
N LEU A 129 4.63 9.39 -5.77
CA LEU A 129 5.81 8.90 -5.10
C LEU A 129 7.02 9.25 -5.96
N VAL A 130 8.04 9.85 -5.36
CA VAL A 130 9.32 10.15 -6.01
C VAL A 130 10.41 9.37 -5.30
N ARG A 131 11.28 8.70 -6.05
CA ARG A 131 12.31 7.85 -5.46
C ARG A 131 13.19 8.67 -4.54
N SER A 132 13.46 8.16 -3.34
CA SER A 132 14.35 8.83 -2.40
C SER A 132 15.78 8.72 -2.93
N THR A 133 16.30 9.79 -3.54
CA THR A 133 17.71 9.87 -3.88
C THR A 133 18.51 9.86 -2.59
N LYS A 134 19.27 8.80 -2.34
CA LYS A 134 20.35 8.83 -1.35
C LYS A 134 21.51 9.65 -1.89
#